data_AF-A0A0D7ATT1-F1
#
_entry.id   AF-A0A0D7ATT1-F1
#
_cell.length_a   1.000
_cell.length_b   1.000
_cell.length_c   1.000
_cell.angle_alpha   90.00
_cell.angle_beta   90.00
_cell.angle_gamma   90.00
#
_symmetry.space_group_name_H-M   'P 1'
#
loop_
_entity.id
_entity.type
_entity.pdbx_description
1 polymer ?
#
loop_
_entity_poly.entity_id
_entity_poly.type
_entity_poly.pdbx_seq_one_letter_code
_entity_poly.pdbx_strand_id
1 'polypeptide(L)'
;MPVIPHTPWEYRNIPIPPGIRDKVIEVLKNKINAGAYEPCQSSYRGKWFCVLKKNGAIQIVHDLQPLNRVSIRDAGLLPILDDFVEPFAGRTCYTVFDLFWGFD
;
A
#
# COMPACT_ATOMS: atom_id res chain seq x y z
N MET A 1 -11.97 -10.61 0.01
CA MET A 1 -10.87 -10.98 -0.90
C MET A 1 -10.77 -12.49 -0.97
N PRO A 2 -10.99 -13.11 -2.15
CA PRO A 2 -10.86 -14.55 -2.32
C PRO A 2 -9.39 -14.99 -2.26
N VAL A 3 -9.12 -16.11 -1.58
CA VAL A 3 -7.77 -16.68 -1.41
C VAL A 3 -7.80 -18.17 -1.71
N ILE A 4 -6.70 -18.71 -2.22
CA ILE A 4 -6.53 -20.17 -2.33
C ILE A 4 -6.33 -20.80 -0.94
N PRO A 5 -6.59 -22.10 -0.74
CA PRO A 5 -6.28 -22.77 0.52
C PRO A 5 -4.80 -22.63 0.89
N HIS A 6 -4.51 -22.13 2.08
CA HIS A 6 -3.16 -21.91 2.58
C HIS A 6 -3.12 -21.91 4.11
N THR A 7 -1.92 -22.00 4.65
CA THR A 7 -1.68 -21.87 6.09
C THR A 7 -1.37 -20.40 6.43
N PRO A 8 -1.99 -19.82 7.47
CA PRO A 8 -1.63 -18.49 7.95
C PRO A 8 -0.15 -18.42 8.35
N TRP A 9 0.45 -17.24 8.22
CA TRP A 9 1.87 -17.04 8.51
C TRP A 9 2.09 -15.96 9.56
N GLU A 10 3.10 -16.18 10.40
CA GLU A 10 3.60 -15.18 11.33
C GLU A 10 5.08 -14.92 11.08
N TYR A 11 5.37 -13.77 10.47
CA TYR A 11 6.75 -13.36 10.25
C TYR A 11 7.23 -12.40 11.34
N ARG A 12 8.50 -12.58 11.75
CA ARG A 12 9.19 -11.59 12.55
C ARG A 12 9.43 -10.34 11.71
N ASN A 13 9.12 -9.18 12.29
CA ASN A 13 9.32 -7.91 11.60
C ASN A 13 10.80 -7.58 11.44
N ILE A 14 11.12 -6.81 10.41
CA ILE A 14 12.47 -6.30 10.17
C ILE A 14 12.82 -5.29 11.29
N PRO A 15 14.01 -5.38 11.91
CA PRO A 15 14.42 -4.42 12.93
C PRO A 15 14.43 -2.99 12.40
N ILE A 16 13.86 -2.07 13.17
CA ILE A 16 13.84 -0.64 12.83
C ILE A 16 15.20 -0.04 13.25
N PRO A 17 15.92 0.64 12.34
CA PRO A 17 17.15 1.34 12.69
C PRO A 17 16.90 2.38 13.79
N PRO A 18 17.80 2.51 14.79
CA PRO A 18 17.56 3.37 15.95
C PRO A 18 17.40 4.85 15.56
N GLY A 19 18.14 5.33 14.56
CA GLY A 19 18.08 6.74 14.12
C GLY A 19 16.76 7.18 13.48
N ILE A 20 15.88 6.24 13.09
CA ILE A 20 14.57 6.57 12.51
C ILE A 20 13.40 6.17 13.42
N ARG A 21 13.67 5.55 14.57
CA ARG A 21 12.66 4.91 15.42
C ARG A 21 11.57 5.87 15.89
N ASP A 22 11.93 7.05 16.35
CA ASP A 22 10.96 8.01 16.91
C ASP A 22 10.02 8.54 15.84
N LYS A 23 10.56 8.84 14.64
CA LYS A 23 9.76 9.24 13.48
C LYS A 23 8.80 8.13 13.03
N VAL A 24 9.22 6.86 13.09
CA VAL A 24 8.35 5.73 12.75
C VAL A 24 7.20 5.59 13.75
N ILE A 25 7.49 5.78 15.04
CA ILE A 25 6.45 5.77 16.09
C ILE A 25 5.44 6.90 15.86
N GLU A 26 5.91 8.09 15.51
CA GLU A 26 5.05 9.23 15.18
C GLU A 26 4.12 8.93 13.99
N VAL A 27 4.67 8.38 12.90
CA VAL A 27 3.88 7.99 11.72
C VAL A 27 2.83 6.94 12.07
N LEU A 28 3.18 5.93 12.89
CA LEU A 28 2.23 4.91 13.34
C LEU A 28 1.09 5.51 14.16
N LYS A 29 1.39 6.41 15.10
CA LYS A 29 0.37 7.12 15.90
C LYS A 29 -0.56 7.95 15.01
N ASN A 30 0.01 8.68 14.04
CA ASN A 30 -0.77 9.48 13.11
C ASN A 30 -1.70 8.62 12.26
N LYS A 31 -1.24 7.46 11.76
CA LYS A 31 -2.09 6.53 11.00
C LYS A 31 -3.19 5.89 11.85
N ILE A 32 -2.93 5.62 13.14
CA ILE A 32 -3.97 5.15 14.07
C ILE A 32 -5.01 6.26 14.32
N ASN A 33 -4.56 7.48 14.58
CA ASN A 33 -5.46 8.63 14.82
C ASN A 33 -6.30 8.97 13.59
N ALA A 34 -5.75 8.80 12.39
CA ALA A 34 -6.47 8.97 11.13
C ALA A 34 -7.48 7.83 10.85
N GLY A 35 -7.50 6.77 11.67
CA GLY A 35 -8.36 5.61 11.48
C GLY A 35 -7.87 4.63 10.40
N ALA A 36 -6.73 4.88 9.77
CA ALA A 36 -6.16 4.00 8.75
C ALA A 36 -5.64 2.68 9.37
N TYR A 37 -5.16 2.72 10.62
CA TYR A 37 -4.69 1.53 11.36
C TYR A 37 -5.47 1.31 12.64
N GLU A 38 -5.74 0.05 12.95
CA GLU A 38 -6.33 -0.39 14.21
C GLU A 38 -5.54 -1.57 14.82
N PRO A 39 -5.54 -1.73 16.15
CA PRO A 39 -5.02 -2.93 16.79
C PRO A 39 -5.82 -4.17 16.35
N CYS A 40 -5.12 -5.24 16.00
CA CYS A 40 -5.73 -6.48 15.53
C CYS A 40 -5.16 -7.70 16.27
N GLN A 41 -5.97 -8.74 16.42
CA GLN A 41 -5.55 -10.09 16.84
C GLN A 41 -5.76 -11.03 15.67
N SER A 42 -4.74 -11.16 14.82
CA SER A 42 -4.81 -11.94 13.58
C SER A 42 -3.80 -13.09 13.62
N SER A 43 -4.18 -14.21 13.01
CA SER A 43 -3.26 -15.31 12.69
C SER A 43 -2.27 -14.97 11.58
N TYR A 44 -2.40 -13.80 10.95
CA TYR A 44 -1.50 -13.29 9.94
C TYR A 44 -0.64 -12.16 10.50
N ARG A 45 0.66 -12.27 10.28
CA ARG A 45 1.61 -11.19 10.55
C ARG A 45 2.58 -11.04 9.39
N GLY A 46 2.37 -9.99 8.60
CA GLY A 46 3.28 -9.58 7.53
C GLY A 46 4.53 -8.88 8.06
N LYS A 47 5.58 -8.86 7.24
CA LYS A 47 6.74 -7.99 7.47
C LYS A 47 6.41 -6.59 6.94
N TRP A 48 7.02 -5.58 7.51
CA TRP A 48 7.02 -4.23 6.97
C TRP A 48 8.34 -3.55 7.26
N PHE A 49 8.66 -2.55 6.47
CA PHE A 49 9.88 -1.76 6.61
C PHE A 49 9.61 -0.30 6.28
N CYS A 50 10.60 0.55 6.58
CA CYS A 50 10.51 1.98 6.38
C CYS A 50 11.43 2.39 5.23
N VAL A 51 10.92 3.26 4.36
CA VAL A 51 11.67 3.89 3.28
C VAL A 51 11.74 5.39 3.54
N LEU A 52 12.94 5.96 3.45
CA LEU A 52 13.15 7.40 3.53
C LEU A 52 12.94 8.01 2.13
N LYS A 53 11.97 8.92 2.00
CA LYS A 53 11.76 9.70 0.77
C LYS A 53 12.79 10.82 0.66
N LYS A 54 12.97 11.35 -0.57
CA LYS A 54 13.89 12.48 -0.86
C LYS A 54 13.60 13.73 -0.02
N ASN A 55 12.34 13.94 0.38
CA ASN A 55 11.91 15.06 1.22
C ASN A 55 12.13 14.81 2.73
N GLY A 56 12.78 13.72 3.12
CA GLY A 56 13.04 13.37 4.52
C GLY A 56 11.87 12.73 5.26
N ALA A 57 10.72 12.56 4.61
CA ALA A 57 9.57 11.85 5.17
C ALA A 57 9.80 10.33 5.16
N ILE A 58 9.23 9.65 6.16
CA ILE A 58 9.26 8.19 6.24
C ILE A 58 7.97 7.63 5.67
N GLN A 59 8.09 6.64 4.79
CA GLN A 59 6.98 5.84 4.31
C GLN A 59 7.08 4.42 4.85
N ILE A 60 6.01 3.94 5.48
CA ILE A 60 5.87 2.55 5.89
C ILE A 60 5.45 1.75 4.67
N VAL A 61 6.16 0.67 4.39
CA VAL A 61 5.89 -0.26 3.29
C VAL A 61 5.62 -1.63 3.88
N HIS A 62 4.41 -2.15 3.64
CA HIS A 62 4.02 -3.50 4.01
C HIS A 62 4.49 -4.49 2.94
N ASP A 63 5.18 -5.55 3.35
CA ASP A 63 5.55 -6.64 2.47
C ASP A 63 4.34 -7.54 2.25
N LEU A 64 3.57 -7.21 1.21
CA LEU A 64 2.39 -7.95 0.79
C LEU A 64 2.71 -9.09 -0.17
N GLN A 65 3.98 -9.40 -0.46
CA GLN A 65 4.33 -10.49 -1.38
C GLN A 65 3.73 -11.86 -0.96
N PRO A 66 3.72 -12.24 0.34
CA PRO A 66 3.08 -13.48 0.78
C PRO A 66 1.56 -13.47 0.54
N LEU A 67 0.92 -12.33 0.81
CA LEU A 67 -0.52 -12.16 0.61
C LEU A 67 -0.89 -12.21 -0.87
N ASN A 68 -0.13 -11.51 -1.72
CA ASN A 68 -0.34 -11.47 -3.16
C ASN A 68 -0.16 -12.84 -3.84
N ARG A 69 0.59 -13.77 -3.21
CA ARG A 69 0.74 -15.14 -3.71
C ARG A 69 -0.51 -15.99 -3.49
N VAL A 70 -1.23 -15.76 -2.40
CA VAL A 70 -2.41 -16.55 -2.03
C VAL A 70 -3.72 -15.89 -2.45
N SER A 71 -3.72 -14.58 -2.68
CA SER A 71 -4.87 -13.84 -3.20
C SER A 71 -5.17 -14.27 -4.63
N ILE A 72 -6.43 -14.64 -4.87
CA ILE A 72 -6.92 -14.88 -6.23
C ILE A 72 -6.98 -13.51 -6.93
N ARG A 73 -6.31 -13.40 -8.07
CA ARG A 73 -6.25 -12.16 -8.84
C ARG A 73 -7.62 -11.85 -9.41
N ASP A 74 -8.11 -10.66 -9.13
CA ASP A 74 -9.26 -10.13 -9.85
C ASP A 74 -8.82 -9.70 -11.25
N ALA A 75 -9.64 -9.99 -12.25
CA ALA A 75 -9.33 -9.77 -13.66
C ALA A 75 -9.60 -8.32 -14.11
N GLY A 76 -9.63 -7.37 -13.16
CA GLY A 76 -9.70 -5.93 -13.40
C GLY A 76 -8.43 -5.43 -14.08
N LEU A 77 -8.24 -5.83 -15.34
CA LEU A 77 -7.16 -5.37 -16.18
C LEU A 77 -7.30 -3.87 -16.38
N LEU A 78 -6.16 -3.18 -16.37
CA LEU A 78 -6.12 -1.79 -16.81
C LEU A 78 -6.66 -1.71 -18.24
N PRO A 79 -7.42 -0.66 -18.58
CA PRO A 79 -7.85 -0.46 -19.95
C PRO A 79 -6.61 -0.39 -20.86
N ILE A 80 -6.75 -0.88 -22.09
CA ILE A 80 -5.73 -0.73 -23.12
C ILE A 80 -5.48 0.76 -23.31
N LEU A 81 -4.22 1.19 -23.31
CA LEU A 81 -3.87 2.60 -23.33
C LEU A 81 -4.44 3.31 -24.56
N ASP A 82 -4.33 2.70 -25.73
CA ASP A 82 -4.82 3.27 -26.98
C ASP A 82 -6.35 3.45 -26.94
N ASP A 83 -7.09 2.42 -26.55
CA ASP A 83 -8.56 2.48 -26.37
C ASP A 83 -8.97 3.54 -25.33
N PHE A 84 -8.16 3.71 -24.27
CA PHE A 84 -8.40 4.71 -23.25
C PHE A 84 -8.14 6.13 -23.78
N VAL A 85 -7.12 6.35 -24.59
CA VAL A 85 -6.69 7.68 -25.06
C VAL A 85 -7.44 8.15 -26.31
N GLU A 86 -7.89 7.23 -27.18
CA GLU A 86 -8.57 7.55 -28.45
C GLU A 86 -9.79 8.50 -28.30
N PRO A 87 -10.69 8.35 -27.31
CA PRO A 87 -11.83 9.27 -27.11
C PRO A 87 -11.42 10.71 -26.76
N PHE A 88 -10.19 10.89 -26.29
CA PHE A 88 -9.61 12.16 -25.94
C PHE A 88 -8.95 12.86 -27.14
N ALA A 89 -8.71 12.17 -28.26
CA ALA A 89 -8.11 12.80 -29.43
C ALA A 89 -8.95 13.97 -29.97
N GLY A 90 -8.28 15.06 -30.34
CA GLY A 90 -8.93 16.25 -30.93
C GLY A 90 -9.64 17.17 -29.94
N ARG A 91 -9.54 16.94 -28.62
CA ARG A 91 -10.04 17.90 -27.62
C ARG A 91 -9.05 19.06 -27.43
N THR A 92 -9.59 20.26 -27.28
CA THR A 92 -8.79 21.50 -27.16
C THR A 92 -8.24 21.73 -25.75
N CYS A 93 -8.82 21.08 -24.73
CA CYS A 93 -8.45 21.24 -23.33
C CYS A 93 -8.62 19.92 -22.59
N TYR A 94 -7.67 19.63 -21.70
CA TYR A 94 -7.70 18.46 -20.81
C TYR A 94 -7.53 18.91 -19.37
N THR A 95 -8.19 18.22 -18.45
CA THR A 95 -7.96 18.36 -17.02
C THR A 95 -7.70 16.98 -16.45
N VAL A 96 -6.67 16.87 -15.61
CA VAL A 96 -6.28 15.62 -14.94
C VAL A 96 -6.36 15.87 -13.46
N PHE A 97 -7.13 15.05 -12.76
CA PHE A 97 -7.24 15.09 -11.31
C PHE A 97 -6.41 13.96 -10.72
N ASP A 98 -5.58 14.29 -9.75
CA ASP A 98 -4.85 13.29 -8.95
C ASP A 98 -5.64 13.01 -7.68
N LEU A 99 -6.08 11.76 -7.51
CA LEU A 99 -6.70 11.33 -6.26
C LEU A 99 -5.59 10.92 -5.29
N PHE A 100 -5.04 11.92 -4.60
CA PHE A 100 -3.84 11.78 -3.75
C PHE A 100 -3.94 10.65 -2.70
N TRP A 101 -5.15 10.36 -2.19
CA TRP A 101 -5.44 9.31 -1.18
C TRP A 101 -6.47 8.28 -1.66
N GLY A 102 -6.38 7.83 -2.91
CA GLY A 102 -7.34 6.83 -3.43
C GLY A 102 -7.32 5.46 -2.74
N PHE A 103 -6.29 5.17 -1.94
CA PHE A 103 -6.05 3.86 -1.31
C PHE A 103 -5.71 3.93 0.19
N ASP A 104 -5.63 5.13 0.78
CA ASP A 104 -5.20 5.31 2.18
C ASP A 104 -6.40 5.39 3.12
#